data_AF-A0A432SPQ0-F1
#
_entry.id   AF-A0A432SPQ0-F1
#
_cell.length_a   1.000
_cell.length_b   1.000
_cell.length_c   1.000
_cell.angle_alpha   90.00
_cell.angle_beta   90.00
_cell.angle_gamma   90.00
#
_symmetry.space_group_name_H-M   'P 1'
#
loop_
_entity.id
_entity.type
_entity.pdbx_description
1 polymer ?
#
loop_
_entity_poly.entity_id
_entity_poly.type
_entity_poly.pdbx_seq_one_letter_code
_entity_poly.pdbx_strand_id
1 'polypeptide(L)'
;MNNKKGFTLVELIVSIMLLSIIAIFLYSTVSNLQKQNKMFSKLQHRVQKKEKIIDLLYDDIFESDELNITNKEFSLINIKTKSTIFNISHPYVTWLVSRDKNTLLRFESILPFDRLNSQNSYYYHISKVGENCEKFQIYQSSKKNKILIYIKFKEKKPMIYEFAKPLDYKQKDKNSSSVHKKGVHKFRVKTKSNR
;
A
#
# COMPACT_ATOMS: atom_id res chain seq x y z
N MET A 1 62.51 -39.90 32.14
CA MET A 1 61.14 -40.45 32.21
C MET A 1 60.22 -39.38 32.77
N ASN A 2 59.31 -38.84 31.96
CA ASN A 2 58.38 -37.79 32.38
C ASN A 2 57.23 -38.42 33.17
N ASN A 3 57.15 -38.11 34.48
CA ASN A 3 56.02 -38.45 35.32
C ASN A 3 54.76 -37.74 34.83
N LYS A 4 53.92 -38.43 34.06
CA LYS A 4 52.56 -37.98 33.77
C LYS A 4 51.76 -38.08 35.06
N LYS A 5 51.49 -36.94 35.71
CA LYS A 5 50.59 -36.88 36.88
C LYS A 5 49.16 -37.14 36.40
N GLY A 6 48.54 -38.19 36.96
CA GLY A 6 47.12 -38.49 36.75
C GLY A 6 46.24 -37.54 37.54
N PHE A 7 45.02 -37.31 37.05
CA PHE A 7 44.00 -36.54 37.76
C PHE A 7 43.64 -37.22 39.08
N THR A 8 43.47 -36.44 40.14
CA THR A 8 42.96 -36.95 41.40
C THR A 8 41.43 -37.11 41.34
N LEU A 9 40.89 -38.04 42.13
CA LEU A 9 39.44 -38.27 42.21
C LEU A 9 38.68 -37.00 42.61
N VAL A 10 39.27 -36.18 43.50
CA VAL A 10 38.68 -34.92 43.95
C VAL A 10 38.60 -33.90 42.80
N GLU A 11 39.66 -33.73 42.01
CA GLU A 11 39.65 -32.84 40.86
C GLU A 11 38.61 -33.26 39.80
N LEU A 12 38.39 -34.56 39.64
CA LEU A 12 37.37 -35.10 38.73
C LEU A 12 35.95 -34.75 39.21
N ILE A 13 35.66 -34.88 40.50
CA ILE A 13 34.36 -34.52 41.08
C ILE A 13 34.10 -33.01 40.93
N VAL A 14 35.10 -32.18 41.24
CA VAL A 14 35.00 -30.72 41.08
C VAL A 14 34.76 -30.34 39.62
N SER A 15 35.43 -31.00 38.68
CA SER A 15 35.26 -30.77 37.25
C SER A 15 33.85 -31.11 36.76
N ILE A 16 33.28 -32.23 37.21
CA ILE A 16 31.91 -32.63 36.85
C ILE A 16 30.87 -31.66 37.43
N MET A 17 31.06 -31.20 38.67
CA MET A 17 30.19 -30.21 39.28
C MET A 17 30.21 -28.89 38.50
N LEU A 18 31.40 -28.40 38.15
CA LEU A 18 31.57 -27.16 37.41
C LEU A 18 30.95 -27.28 36.01
N LEU A 19 31.17 -28.41 35.33
CA LEU A 19 30.58 -28.72 34.03
C LEU A 19 29.04 -28.73 34.10
N SER A 20 28.46 -29.32 35.14
CA SER A 20 26.99 -29.39 35.30
C SER A 20 26.37 -28.00 35.46
N ILE A 21 27.01 -27.12 36.22
CA ILE A 21 26.56 -25.72 36.38
C ILE A 21 26.59 -24.99 35.03
N ILE A 22 27.69 -25.13 34.29
CA ILE A 22 27.85 -24.52 32.96
C ILE A 22 26.80 -25.06 31.98
N ALA A 23 26.54 -26.37 31.98
CA ALA A 23 25.55 -27.00 31.11
C ALA A 23 24.14 -26.46 31.35
N ILE A 24 23.74 -26.26 32.62
CA ILE A 24 22.44 -25.66 32.96
C ILE A 24 22.35 -24.22 32.46
N PHE A 25 23.42 -23.43 32.65
CA PHE A 25 23.45 -22.04 32.19
C PHE A 25 23.38 -21.94 30.66
N LEU A 26 24.12 -22.81 29.95
CA LEU A 26 24.08 -22.90 28.49
C LEU A 26 22.69 -23.28 27.99
N TYR A 27 22.07 -24.28 28.60
CA TYR A 27 20.71 -24.70 28.23
C TYR A 27 19.71 -23.55 28.40
N SER A 28 19.75 -22.86 29.55
CA SER A 28 18.92 -21.69 29.81
C SER A 28 19.14 -20.59 28.77
N THR A 29 20.40 -20.29 28.46
CA THR A 29 20.79 -19.28 27.46
C THR A 29 20.26 -19.62 26.08
N VAL A 30 20.44 -20.85 25.61
CA VAL A 30 19.92 -21.32 24.31
C VAL A 30 18.40 -21.21 24.27
N SER A 31 17.71 -21.62 25.33
CA SER A 31 16.24 -21.52 25.40
C SER A 31 15.76 -20.07 25.32
N ASN A 32 16.47 -19.14 25.95
CA ASN A 32 16.15 -17.72 25.93
C ASN A 32 16.43 -17.11 24.55
N LEU A 33 17.55 -17.45 23.91
CA LEU A 33 17.88 -17.03 22.56
C LEU A 33 16.81 -17.49 21.55
N GLN A 34 16.35 -18.74 21.64
CA GLN A 34 15.28 -19.25 20.78
C GLN A 34 13.97 -18.48 20.97
N LYS A 35 13.58 -18.18 22.22
CA LYS A 35 12.38 -17.38 22.51
C LYS A 35 12.50 -15.96 21.93
N GLN A 36 13.65 -15.32 22.11
CA GLN A 36 13.91 -13.98 21.57
C GLN A 36 13.88 -13.98 20.03
N ASN A 37 14.55 -14.94 19.37
CA ASN A 37 14.52 -15.07 17.91
C ASN A 37 13.10 -15.25 17.38
N LYS A 38 12.27 -16.06 18.05
CA LYS A 38 10.85 -16.22 17.70
C LYS A 38 10.05 -14.93 17.86
N MET A 39 10.39 -14.10 18.84
CA MET A 39 9.76 -12.79 19.02
C MET A 39 10.20 -11.80 17.94
N PHE A 40 11.50 -11.76 17.64
CA PHE A 40 12.06 -10.89 16.59
C PHE A 40 11.52 -11.25 15.21
N SER A 41 11.46 -12.53 14.85
CA SER A 41 10.89 -12.95 13.55
C SER A 41 9.44 -12.54 13.40
N LYS A 42 8.64 -12.64 14.47
CA LYS A 42 7.25 -12.14 14.49
C LYS A 42 7.16 -10.63 14.36
N LEU A 43 8.08 -9.88 14.97
CA LEU A 43 8.14 -8.41 14.82
C LEU A 43 8.50 -8.04 13.38
N GLN A 44 9.51 -8.68 12.81
CA GLN A 44 9.95 -8.46 11.43
C GLN A 44 8.84 -8.76 10.43
N HIS A 45 8.17 -9.91 10.54
CA HIS A 45 7.03 -10.23 9.67
C HIS A 45 5.89 -9.20 9.80
N ARG A 46 5.65 -8.67 11.01
CA ARG A 46 4.65 -7.61 11.21
C ARG A 46 5.06 -6.31 10.52
N VAL A 47 6.31 -5.89 10.64
CA VAL A 47 6.83 -4.68 9.97
C VAL A 47 6.77 -4.86 8.46
N GLN A 48 7.26 -5.96 7.91
CA GLN A 48 7.20 -6.24 6.47
C GLN A 48 5.77 -6.23 5.92
N LYS A 49 4.79 -6.76 6.66
CA LYS A 49 3.40 -6.70 6.23
C LYS A 49 2.85 -5.27 6.22
N LYS A 50 3.31 -4.40 7.14
CA LYS A 50 2.90 -2.99 7.15
C LYS A 50 3.48 -2.23 5.96
N GLU A 51 4.78 -2.35 5.74
CA GLU A 51 5.47 -1.71 4.61
C GLU A 51 4.81 -2.13 3.30
N LYS A 52 4.57 -3.44 3.08
CA LYS A 52 3.87 -3.92 1.88
C LYS A 52 2.51 -3.26 1.59
N ILE A 53 1.73 -2.93 2.62
CA ILE A 53 0.44 -2.27 2.44
C ILE A 53 0.63 -0.84 1.94
N ILE A 54 1.61 -0.15 2.53
CA ILE A 54 1.91 1.24 2.23
C ILE A 54 2.62 1.36 0.89
N ASP A 55 3.58 0.49 0.60
CA ASP A 55 4.26 0.40 -0.69
C ASP A 55 3.26 0.20 -1.82
N LEU A 56 2.34 -0.77 -1.67
CA LEU A 56 1.31 -1.03 -2.67
C LEU A 56 0.38 0.16 -2.89
N LEU A 57 -0.08 0.80 -1.81
CA LEU A 57 -0.94 1.98 -1.91
C LEU A 57 -0.17 3.19 -2.46
N TYR A 58 1.12 3.29 -2.15
CA TYR A 58 2.03 4.30 -2.69
C TYR A 58 2.19 4.10 -4.19
N ASP A 59 2.50 2.90 -4.66
CA ASP A 59 2.66 2.58 -6.09
C ASP A 59 1.36 2.86 -6.85
N ASP A 60 0.24 2.38 -6.30
CA ASP A 60 -1.10 2.65 -6.81
C ASP A 60 -1.35 4.14 -7.03
N ILE A 61 -1.05 4.97 -6.03
CA ILE A 61 -1.25 6.41 -6.08
C ILE A 61 -0.18 7.07 -6.94
N PHE A 62 1.09 6.69 -6.87
CA PHE A 62 2.20 7.35 -7.55
C PHE A 62 2.12 7.15 -9.06
N GLU A 63 1.78 5.93 -9.49
CA GLU A 63 1.59 5.58 -10.90
C GLU A 63 0.18 5.93 -11.43
N SER A 64 -0.68 6.51 -10.60
CA SER A 64 -2.02 6.89 -11.05
C SER A 64 -1.99 8.07 -12.03
N ASP A 65 -2.76 7.98 -13.10
CA ASP A 65 -3.01 9.10 -14.02
C ASP A 65 -3.95 10.13 -13.36
N GLU A 66 -5.01 9.62 -12.72
CA GLU A 66 -6.03 10.41 -12.05
C GLU A 66 -6.32 9.83 -10.67
N LEU A 67 -6.49 10.72 -9.68
CA LEU A 67 -6.74 10.38 -8.29
C LEU A 67 -8.07 10.97 -7.82
N ASN A 68 -9.07 10.12 -7.64
CA ASN A 68 -10.37 10.51 -7.11
C ASN A 68 -10.50 10.02 -5.66
N ILE A 69 -10.42 10.95 -4.71
CA ILE A 69 -10.57 10.67 -3.27
C ILE A 69 -11.91 11.19 -2.80
N THR A 70 -12.70 10.32 -2.17
CA THR A 70 -13.93 10.71 -1.48
C THR A 70 -13.78 10.41 0.01
N ASN A 71 -13.79 11.44 0.84
CA ASN A 71 -13.68 11.30 2.29
C ASN A 71 -15.07 11.34 2.92
N LYS A 72 -15.49 10.21 3.52
CA LYS A 72 -16.66 10.11 4.40
C LYS A 72 -16.18 9.60 5.77
N GLU A 73 -16.81 8.58 6.33
CA GLU A 73 -16.32 7.87 7.52
C GLU A 73 -14.96 7.20 7.26
N PHE A 74 -14.83 6.56 6.10
CA PHE A 74 -13.59 6.07 5.52
C PHE A 74 -13.37 6.74 4.16
N SER A 75 -12.12 6.90 3.75
CA SER A 75 -11.79 7.30 2.39
C SER A 75 -12.13 6.19 1.41
N LEU A 76 -12.72 6.57 0.29
CA LEU A 76 -12.82 5.79 -0.93
C LEU A 76 -11.86 6.39 -1.94
N ILE A 77 -10.95 5.57 -2.47
CA ILE A 77 -10.04 6.00 -3.55
C ILE A 77 -10.44 5.25 -4.80
N ASN A 78 -10.63 5.96 -5.90
CA ASN A 78 -10.73 5.38 -7.24
C ASN A 78 -9.61 5.96 -8.10
N ILE A 79 -8.78 5.10 -8.67
CA ILE A 79 -7.60 5.47 -9.45
C ILE A 79 -7.52 4.60 -10.70
N LYS A 80 -7.01 5.17 -11.78
CA LYS A 80 -6.49 4.42 -12.91
C LYS A 80 -4.98 4.47 -12.82
N THR A 81 -4.33 3.31 -12.73
CA THR A 81 -2.91 3.19 -12.43
C THR A 81 -2.25 2.11 -13.29
N LYS A 82 -0.93 2.02 -13.26
CA LYS A 82 -0.16 0.92 -13.88
C LYS A 82 0.19 -0.17 -12.86
N SER A 83 0.13 0.15 -11.57
CA SER A 83 0.32 -0.79 -10.47
C SER A 83 -0.75 -1.88 -10.50
N THR A 84 -0.30 -3.13 -10.62
CA THR A 84 -1.17 -4.31 -10.74
C THR A 84 -0.60 -5.46 -9.93
N ILE A 85 -1.49 -6.20 -9.25
CA ILE A 85 -1.18 -7.46 -8.58
C ILE A 85 -1.62 -8.64 -9.45
N PHE A 86 -2.63 -8.45 -10.31
CA PHE A 86 -3.27 -9.49 -11.10
C PHE A 86 -2.96 -9.40 -12.60
N ASN A 87 -1.89 -8.68 -12.95
CA ASN A 87 -1.41 -8.49 -14.33
C ASN A 87 -2.45 -7.90 -15.29
N ILE A 88 -3.35 -7.05 -14.77
CA ILE A 88 -4.28 -6.29 -15.60
C ILE A 88 -3.52 -5.10 -16.21
N SER A 89 -3.69 -4.85 -17.51
CA SER A 89 -3.11 -3.67 -18.13
C SER A 89 -3.92 -2.43 -17.76
N HIS A 90 -3.28 -1.45 -17.14
CA HIS A 90 -3.87 -0.17 -16.74
C HIS A 90 -5.17 -0.32 -15.91
N PRO A 91 -5.14 -1.04 -14.77
CA PRO A 91 -6.33 -1.34 -14.00
C PRO A 91 -6.98 -0.08 -13.41
N TYR A 92 -8.28 -0.19 -13.19
CA TYR A 92 -8.97 0.60 -12.20
C TYR A 92 -8.74 -0.05 -10.84
N VAL A 93 -8.16 0.72 -9.92
CA VAL A 93 -7.93 0.28 -8.55
C VAL A 93 -8.80 1.09 -7.60
N THR A 94 -9.48 0.38 -6.70
CA THR A 94 -10.31 1.00 -5.68
C THR A 94 -9.94 0.51 -4.29
N TRP A 95 -9.65 1.47 -3.42
CA TRP A 95 -9.43 1.21 -2.00
C TRP A 95 -10.66 1.61 -1.20
N LEU A 96 -11.18 0.67 -0.40
CA LEU A 96 -12.33 0.90 0.45
C LEU A 96 -12.28 0.08 1.72
N VAL A 97 -13.01 0.52 2.74
CA VAL A 97 -13.27 -0.29 3.94
C VAL A 97 -14.66 -0.91 3.80
N SER A 98 -14.70 -2.23 3.73
CA SER A 98 -15.95 -3.00 3.73
C SER A 98 -16.61 -2.93 5.09
N ARG A 99 -17.95 -2.89 5.10
CA ARG A 99 -18.74 -2.99 6.34
C ARG A 99 -18.59 -4.35 7.03
N ASP A 100 -18.24 -5.38 6.27
CA ASP A 100 -17.94 -6.69 6.86
C ASP A 100 -16.58 -6.64 7.59
N LYS A 101 -16.64 -6.71 8.92
CA LYS A 101 -15.48 -6.68 9.85
C LYS A 101 -14.56 -5.47 9.68
N ASN A 102 -15.07 -4.36 9.13
CA ASN A 102 -14.29 -3.16 8.80
C ASN A 102 -13.01 -3.52 8.03
N THR A 103 -13.14 -4.35 7.00
CA THR A 103 -11.98 -4.89 6.28
C THR A 103 -11.51 -3.89 5.21
N LEU A 104 -10.25 -3.48 5.26
CA LEU A 104 -9.62 -2.73 4.18
C LEU A 104 -9.41 -3.65 2.97
N LEU A 105 -10.01 -3.28 1.85
CA LEU A 105 -9.98 -4.00 0.59
C LEU A 105 -9.35 -3.14 -0.50
N ARG A 106 -8.63 -3.81 -1.39
CA ARG A 106 -8.16 -3.28 -2.67
C ARG A 106 -8.86 -4.06 -3.78
N PHE A 107 -9.71 -3.39 -4.53
CA PHE A 107 -10.28 -3.89 -5.77
C PHE A 107 -9.36 -3.54 -6.91
N GLU A 108 -9.14 -4.49 -7.81
CA GLU A 108 -8.44 -4.26 -9.06
C GLU A 108 -9.32 -4.79 -10.20
N SER A 109 -9.64 -3.94 -11.17
CA SER A 109 -10.63 -4.26 -12.19
C SER A 109 -10.29 -3.67 -13.55
N ILE A 110 -10.85 -4.29 -14.58
CA ILE A 110 -10.79 -3.80 -15.96
C ILE A 110 -11.76 -2.62 -16.15
N LEU A 111 -12.85 -2.60 -15.38
CA LEU A 111 -13.90 -1.59 -15.46
C LEU A 111 -13.83 -0.63 -14.26
N PRO A 112 -14.29 0.62 -14.40
CA PRO A 112 -14.49 1.54 -13.28
C PRO A 112 -15.36 0.95 -12.16
N PHE A 113 -15.08 1.34 -10.91
CA PHE A 113 -15.71 0.76 -9.72
C PHE A 113 -17.25 0.90 -9.69
N ASP A 114 -17.77 2.02 -10.16
CA ASP A 114 -19.20 2.30 -10.27
C ASP A 114 -19.93 1.37 -11.25
N ARG A 115 -19.19 0.70 -12.14
CA ARG A 115 -19.72 -0.28 -13.09
C ARG A 115 -19.59 -1.71 -12.62
N LEU A 116 -18.95 -1.96 -11.47
CA LEU A 116 -18.81 -3.32 -10.94
C LEU A 116 -20.10 -3.76 -10.26
N ASN A 117 -20.51 -4.99 -10.52
CA ASN A 117 -21.68 -5.63 -9.97
C ASN A 117 -21.51 -7.16 -9.94
N SER A 118 -22.50 -7.87 -9.40
CA SER A 118 -22.43 -9.34 -9.27
C SER A 118 -22.40 -10.07 -10.61
N GLN A 119 -22.92 -9.45 -11.69
CA GLN A 119 -22.97 -10.05 -13.03
C GLN A 119 -21.62 -9.97 -13.75
N ASN A 120 -20.70 -9.12 -13.30
CA ASN A 120 -19.41 -8.90 -13.93
C ASN A 120 -18.24 -9.21 -12.97
N SER A 121 -18.45 -10.17 -12.08
CA SER A 121 -17.47 -10.64 -11.08
C SER A 121 -16.16 -11.14 -11.67
N TYR A 122 -16.15 -11.58 -12.93
CA TYR A 122 -14.95 -12.01 -13.66
C TYR A 122 -14.00 -10.85 -14.02
N TYR A 123 -14.48 -9.60 -13.98
CA TYR A 123 -13.71 -8.42 -14.39
C TYR A 123 -12.98 -7.72 -13.25
N TYR A 124 -13.06 -8.26 -12.03
CA TYR A 124 -12.39 -7.69 -10.87
C TYR A 124 -11.84 -8.76 -9.92
N HIS A 125 -10.77 -8.37 -9.24
CA HIS A 125 -10.16 -9.14 -8.16
C HIS A 125 -10.19 -8.33 -6.88
N ILE A 126 -10.47 -9.00 -5.77
CA ILE A 126 -10.51 -8.37 -4.44
C ILE A 126 -9.33 -8.90 -3.62
N SER A 127 -8.45 -7.99 -3.24
CA SER A 127 -7.38 -8.26 -2.28
C SER A 127 -7.77 -7.77 -0.89
N LYS A 128 -7.73 -8.70 0.07
CA LYS A 128 -7.93 -8.39 1.48
C LYS A 128 -6.63 -7.91 2.10
N VAL A 129 -6.62 -6.64 2.52
CA VAL A 129 -5.42 -5.97 3.03
C VAL A 129 -5.31 -6.15 4.54
N GLY A 130 -6.39 -5.90 5.28
CA GLY A 130 -6.44 -6.08 6.72
C GLY A 130 -7.84 -5.94 7.31
N GLU A 131 -8.12 -6.68 8.38
CA GLU A 131 -9.38 -6.63 9.12
C GLU A 131 -9.34 -5.59 10.24
N ASN A 132 -10.51 -5.18 10.73
CA ASN A 132 -10.68 -4.27 11.86
C ASN A 132 -10.01 -2.91 11.63
N CYS A 133 -10.18 -2.34 10.45
CA CYS A 133 -9.74 -0.99 10.11
C CYS A 133 -10.64 0.03 10.83
N GLU A 134 -10.09 0.71 11.83
CA GLU A 134 -10.79 1.76 12.59
C GLU A 134 -10.81 3.09 11.85
N LYS A 135 -9.75 3.39 11.09
CA LYS A 135 -9.66 4.61 10.27
C LYS A 135 -8.85 4.34 9.01
N PHE A 136 -9.36 4.81 7.90
CA PHE A 136 -8.66 4.89 6.62
C PHE A 136 -8.99 6.25 6.04
N GLN A 137 -8.02 7.15 6.04
CA GLN A 137 -8.21 8.53 5.62
C GLN A 137 -7.05 8.97 4.73
N ILE A 138 -7.38 9.63 3.62
CA ILE A 138 -6.41 10.23 2.72
C ILE A 138 -6.72 11.71 2.56
N TYR A 139 -5.70 12.52 2.82
CA TYR A 139 -5.77 13.96 2.70
C TYR A 139 -4.88 14.40 1.57
N GLN A 140 -5.42 15.25 0.71
CA GLN A 140 -4.65 15.91 -0.34
C GLN A 140 -4.43 17.36 0.08
N SER A 141 -3.20 17.86 -0.09
CA SER A 141 -2.90 19.27 0.16
C SER A 141 -3.70 20.17 -0.78
N SER A 142 -4.03 21.39 -0.34
CA SER A 142 -4.72 22.39 -1.16
C SER A 142 -4.02 22.69 -2.49
N LYS A 143 -2.68 22.53 -2.54
CA LYS A 143 -1.87 22.70 -3.76
C LYS A 143 -1.79 21.43 -4.62
N LYS A 144 -2.50 20.36 -4.25
CA LYS A 144 -2.55 19.05 -4.93
C LYS A 144 -1.19 18.40 -5.21
N ASN A 145 -0.15 18.79 -4.47
CA ASN A 145 1.21 18.32 -4.66
C ASN A 145 1.68 17.33 -3.57
N LYS A 146 0.88 17.14 -2.52
CA LYS A 146 1.18 16.28 -1.38
C LYS A 146 -0.05 15.47 -1.00
N ILE A 147 0.20 14.25 -0.58
CA ILE A 147 -0.82 13.31 -0.11
C ILE A 147 -0.37 12.79 1.25
N LEU A 148 -1.29 12.80 2.21
CA LEU A 148 -1.13 12.22 3.54
C LEU A 148 -2.08 11.03 3.68
N ILE A 149 -1.53 9.86 3.99
CA ILE A 149 -2.28 8.63 4.21
C ILE A 149 -2.27 8.33 5.70
N TYR A 150 -3.45 8.04 6.25
CA TYR A 150 -3.65 7.63 7.62
C TYR A 150 -4.43 6.32 7.66
N ILE A 151 -3.81 5.26 8.19
CA ILE A 151 -4.44 3.94 8.37
C ILE A 151 -4.29 3.50 9.82
N LYS A 152 -5.40 3.15 10.47
CA LYS A 152 -5.43 2.60 11.82
C LYS A 152 -6.23 1.32 11.84
N PHE A 153 -5.61 0.23 12.28
CA PHE A 153 -6.28 -1.02 12.59
C PHE A 153 -6.39 -1.18 14.11
N LYS A 154 -7.41 -1.92 14.56
CA LYS A 154 -7.63 -2.22 15.98
C LYS A 154 -6.37 -2.81 16.62
N GLU A 155 -6.04 -2.31 17.81
CA GLU A 155 -4.88 -2.73 18.62
C GLU A 155 -3.50 -2.58 17.92
N LYS A 156 -3.42 -1.82 16.83
CA LYS A 156 -2.17 -1.51 16.13
C LYS A 156 -1.88 -0.01 16.17
N LYS A 157 -0.59 0.33 16.24
CA LYS A 157 -0.14 1.71 16.04
C LYS A 157 -0.58 2.20 14.65
N PRO A 158 -1.03 3.46 14.53
CA PRO A 158 -1.43 4.03 13.25
C PRO A 158 -0.24 4.09 12.29
N MET A 159 -0.53 3.95 11.01
CA MET A 159 0.39 4.13 9.89
C MET A 159 0.10 5.50 9.28
N ILE A 160 1.11 6.36 9.22
CA ILE A 160 0.98 7.75 8.77
C ILE A 160 2.12 8.01 7.79
N TYR A 161 1.79 8.35 6.55
CA TYR A 161 2.77 8.57 5.48
C TYR A 161 2.39 9.80 4.66
N GLU A 162 3.36 10.68 4.44
CA GLU A 162 3.23 11.84 3.56
C GLU A 162 4.19 11.66 2.38
N PHE A 163 3.71 11.88 1.16
CA PHE A 163 4.57 11.92 -0.01
C PHE A 163 4.15 13.02 -0.98
N ALA A 164 5.14 13.47 -1.76
CA ALA A 164 4.92 14.43 -2.83
C ALA A 164 4.44 13.69 -4.09
N LYS A 165 3.30 14.10 -4.62
CA LYS A 165 2.82 13.73 -5.96
C LYS A 165 2.32 15.01 -6.62
N PRO A 166 3.11 15.65 -7.51
CA PRO A 166 2.64 16.80 -8.26
C PRO A 166 1.56 16.33 -9.26
N LEU A 167 0.29 16.51 -8.90
CA LEU A 167 -0.85 16.16 -9.76
C LEU A 167 -1.20 17.26 -10.78
N ASP A 168 -0.43 18.36 -10.79
CA ASP A 168 -0.58 19.46 -11.75
C ASP A 168 0.67 19.55 -12.63
N TYR A 169 0.62 18.87 -13.77
CA TYR A 169 1.36 19.32 -14.95
C TYR A 169 0.45 19.20 -16.17
N LYS A 170 -0.54 20.09 -16.26
CA LYS A 170 -1.11 20.43 -17.57
C LYS A 170 -0.03 21.21 -18.32
N GLN A 171 0.71 20.52 -19.18
CA GLN A 171 1.48 21.14 -20.25
C GLN A 171 0.48 21.98 -21.06
N LYS A 172 0.53 23.31 -20.88
CA LYS A 172 -0.15 24.23 -21.79
C LYS A 172 0.58 24.11 -23.11
N ASP A 173 0.11 23.26 -24.01
CA ASP A 173 0.46 23.30 -25.42
C ASP A 173 -0.07 24.62 -26.00
N LYS A 174 0.69 25.69 -25.77
CA LYS A 174 0.67 26.87 -26.62
C LYS A 174 1.49 26.52 -27.86
N ASN A 175 0.88 25.82 -28.80
CA ASN A 175 1.12 25.96 -30.25
C ASN A 175 0.35 24.89 -31.03
N SER A 176 -0.90 25.21 -31.36
CA SER A 176 -1.49 24.78 -32.62
C SER A 176 -2.41 25.89 -33.14
N SER A 177 -1.76 26.85 -33.80
CA SER A 177 -2.15 27.34 -35.12
C SER A 177 -3.57 27.86 -35.31
N SER A 178 -3.67 29.18 -35.22
CA SER A 178 -4.57 30.05 -35.97
C SER A 178 -4.54 29.77 -37.47
N VAL A 179 -5.33 28.84 -38.00
CA VAL A 179 -5.67 28.79 -39.44
C VAL A 179 -7.07 28.17 -39.62
N HIS A 180 -8.11 29.02 -39.69
CA HIS A 180 -9.27 28.98 -40.60
C HIS A 180 -10.48 29.75 -40.03
N LYS A 181 -10.49 31.07 -40.28
CA LYS A 181 -11.74 31.83 -40.47
C LYS A 181 -11.54 32.79 -41.65
N LYS A 182 -11.73 32.27 -42.86
CA LYS A 182 -12.20 33.00 -44.05
C LYS A 182 -13.36 32.13 -44.54
N GLY A 183 -14.61 32.53 -44.39
CA GLY A 183 -15.22 33.67 -45.07
C GLY A 183 -16.29 33.08 -45.99
N VAL A 184 -17.51 32.88 -45.50
CA VAL A 184 -18.67 32.60 -46.36
C VAL A 184 -19.59 33.80 -46.28
N HIS A 185 -19.54 34.59 -47.36
CA HIS A 185 -20.39 35.74 -47.60
C HIS A 185 -21.86 35.35 -47.54
N LYS A 186 -22.61 36.02 -46.67
CA LYS A 186 -24.07 36.16 -46.75
C LYS A 186 -24.42 36.91 -48.03
N PHE A 187 -24.94 36.22 -49.04
CA PHE A 187 -25.69 36.87 -50.13
C PHE A 187 -27.14 37.04 -49.71
N ARG A 188 -27.53 38.29 -49.48
CA ARG A 188 -28.90 38.76 -49.27
C ARG A 188 -29.42 39.20 -50.63
N VAL A 189 -30.29 38.41 -51.27
CA VAL A 189 -31.05 38.87 -52.43
C VAL A 189 -32.38 39.43 -51.92
N LYS A 190 -32.53 40.75 -52.05
CA LYS A 190 -33.83 41.44 -52.04
C LYS A 190 -34.23 41.64 -53.49
N THR A 191 -35.37 41.11 -53.90
CA THR A 191 -36.12 41.61 -55.04
C THR A 191 -37.60 41.65 -54.67
N LYS A 192 -38.12 42.87 -54.49
CA LYS A 192 -39.54 43.21 -54.69
C LYS A 192 -39.74 43.43 -56.19
N SER A 193 -40.82 42.93 -56.79
CA SER A 193 -41.65 43.69 -57.75
C SER A 193 -42.89 42.87 -58.19
N ASN A 194 -44.06 43.43 -57.89
CA ASN A 194 -45.34 43.42 -58.61
C ASN A 194 -45.66 42.33 -59.65
N ARG A 195 -46.75 41.59 -59.42
CA ARG A 195 -48.05 41.76 -60.11
C ARG A 195 -49.15 41.04 -59.34
#